data_AF-A0A6I0E1L5-F1
#
_entry.id   AF-A0A6I0E1L5-F1
#
_cell.length_a   1.000
_cell.length_b   1.000
_cell.length_c   1.000
_cell.angle_alpha   90.00
_cell.angle_beta   90.00
_cell.angle_gamma   90.00
#
_symmetry.space_group_name_H-M   'P 1'
#
loop_
_entity.id
_entity.type
_entity.pdbx_description
1 polymer ?
#
loop_
_entity_poly.entity_id
_entity_poly.type
_entity_poly.pdbx_seq_one_letter_code
_entity_poly.pdbx_strand_id
1 'polypeptide(L)'
;VGGMGKSNNEQQEIAVKSGYWHLYRYDPRLEAEGKNPMQLDSKPPQWDMFQGFLRSEVRYTSLLKQFPKEAEELFVAAEDNARWRYNWYKRMSEMQIVEPAVEA
;
A
#
# COMPACT_ATOMS: atom_id res chain seq x y z
N VAL A 1 -6.49 -26.83 15.07
CA VAL A 1 -6.73 -26.83 13.61
C VAL A 1 -7.22 -25.45 13.19
N GLY A 2 -6.39 -24.66 12.52
CA GLY A 2 -6.79 -23.36 11.95
C GLY A 2 -7.27 -23.57 10.51
N GLY A 3 -8.56 -23.37 10.23
CA GLY A 3 -9.13 -23.54 8.90
C GLY A 3 -8.83 -22.36 7.95
N MET A 4 -9.15 -22.53 6.66
CA MET A 4 -8.98 -21.58 5.53
C MET A 4 -9.31 -20.10 5.83
N GLY A 5 -10.20 -19.80 6.78
CA GLY A 5 -10.50 -18.42 7.19
C GLY A 5 -9.34 -17.73 7.93
N LYS A 6 -8.53 -18.46 8.70
CA LYS A 6 -7.36 -17.89 9.40
C LYS A 6 -6.25 -17.52 8.43
N SER A 7 -6.00 -18.37 7.42
CA SER A 7 -5.00 -18.09 6.39
C SER A 7 -5.35 -16.85 5.55
N ASN A 8 -6.63 -16.59 5.27
CA ASN A 8 -7.03 -15.38 4.53
C ASN A 8 -6.79 -14.10 5.34
N ASN A 9 -7.12 -14.09 6.63
CA ASN A 9 -6.87 -12.93 7.49
C ASN A 9 -5.37 -12.65 7.65
N GLU A 10 -4.57 -13.71 7.82
CA GLU A 10 -3.12 -13.60 7.90
C GLU A 10 -2.52 -13.02 6.60
N GLN A 11 -2.97 -13.48 5.43
CA GLN A 11 -2.51 -12.93 4.15
C GLN A 11 -2.91 -11.47 3.95
N GLN A 12 -4.12 -11.07 4.37
CA GLN A 12 -4.54 -9.67 4.34
C GLN A 12 -3.66 -8.80 5.24
N GLU A 13 -3.37 -9.28 6.45
CA GLU A 13 -2.48 -8.58 7.38
C GLU A 13 -1.06 -8.44 6.82
N ILE A 14 -0.53 -9.51 6.22
CA ILE A 14 0.79 -9.48 5.57
C ILE A 14 0.79 -8.52 4.38
N ALA A 15 -0.26 -8.51 3.55
CA ALA A 15 -0.38 -7.59 2.42
C ALA A 15 -0.32 -6.12 2.86
N VAL A 16 -0.94 -5.78 4.00
CA VAL A 16 -0.86 -4.43 4.57
C VAL A 16 0.52 -4.16 5.18
N LYS A 17 1.06 -5.09 5.97
CA LYS A 17 2.38 -4.93 6.62
C LYS A 17 3.52 -4.82 5.62
N SER A 18 3.48 -5.56 4.52
CA SER A 18 4.52 -5.58 3.49
C SER A 18 4.48 -4.35 2.59
N GLY A 19 3.41 -3.56 2.64
CA GLY A 19 3.21 -2.41 1.76
C GLY A 19 2.66 -2.78 0.39
N TYR A 20 2.27 -4.03 0.17
CA TYR A 20 1.55 -4.42 -1.03
C TYR A 20 0.20 -3.71 -1.14
N TRP A 21 -0.51 -3.58 -0.01
CA TRP A 21 -1.79 -2.87 0.09
C TRP A 21 -1.73 -1.77 1.16
N HIS A 22 -2.29 -0.60 0.87
CA HIS A 22 -2.35 0.51 1.83
C HIS A 22 -3.80 0.79 2.20
N LEU A 23 -4.02 1.11 3.46
CA LEU A 23 -5.35 1.48 3.98
C LEU A 23 -5.38 2.99 4.14
N TYR A 24 -6.33 3.64 3.48
CA TYR A 24 -6.55 5.07 3.57
C TYR A 24 -8.04 5.37 3.49
N ARG A 25 -8.44 6.54 3.97
CA ARG A 25 -9.79 7.09 3.86
C ARG A 25 -9.71 8.51 3.34
N TYR A 26 -10.71 8.88 2.53
CA TYR A 26 -10.92 10.24 2.10
C TYR A 26 -12.27 10.72 2.62
N ASP A 27 -12.27 11.70 3.50
CA ASP A 27 -13.49 12.31 4.03
C ASP A 27 -13.56 13.80 3.63
N PRO A 28 -14.33 14.15 2.59
CA PRO A 28 -14.43 15.53 2.10
C PRO A 28 -14.94 16.52 3.16
N ARG A 29 -15.67 16.04 4.17
CA ARG A 29 -16.23 16.90 5.23
C ARG A 29 -15.13 17.54 6.08
N LEU A 30 -13.96 16.92 6.15
CA LEU A 30 -12.82 17.45 6.91
C LEU A 30 -12.25 18.74 6.29
N GLU A 31 -12.42 18.95 4.99
CA GLU A 31 -12.00 20.19 4.33
C GLU A 31 -12.75 21.40 4.90
N ALA A 32 -14.06 21.26 5.17
CA ALA A 32 -14.87 22.31 5.80
C ALA A 32 -14.45 22.60 7.25
N GLU A 33 -13.72 21.69 7.89
CA GLU A 33 -13.12 21.88 9.22
C GLU A 33 -11.67 22.39 9.15
N GLY A 34 -11.16 22.71 7.95
CA GLY A 34 -9.76 23.11 7.73
C GLY A 34 -8.75 21.98 7.94
N LYS A 35 -9.21 20.71 7.91
CA LYS A 35 -8.38 19.52 8.10
C LYS A 35 -8.12 18.82 6.76
N ASN A 36 -7.06 18.02 6.71
CA ASN A 36 -6.78 17.21 5.54
C ASN A 36 -7.82 16.09 5.38
N PRO A 37 -8.53 16.00 4.23
CA PRO A 37 -9.52 14.94 3.97
C PRO A 37 -8.89 13.55 3.85
N MET A 38 -7.64 13.48 3.39
CA MET A 38 -6.92 12.25 3.16
C MET A 38 -6.25 11.79 4.46
N GLN A 39 -6.64 10.60 4.90
CA GLN A 39 -6.09 9.92 6.09
C GLN A 39 -5.43 8.62 5.65
N LEU A 40 -4.15 8.44 5.98
CA LEU A 40 -3.44 7.17 5.78
C LEU A 40 -3.50 6.36 7.08
N ASP A 41 -4.32 5.31 7.09
CA ASP A 41 -4.58 4.47 8.28
C ASP A 41 -3.54 3.34 8.45
N SER A 42 -2.97 2.86 7.34
CA SER A 42 -1.91 1.84 7.41
C SER A 42 -0.61 2.41 7.95
N LYS A 43 0.03 1.67 8.86
CA LYS A 43 1.37 1.97 9.38
C LYS A 43 2.43 1.94 8.25
N PRO A 44 3.61 2.53 8.49
CA PRO A 44 4.75 2.39 7.58
C PRO A 44 5.03 0.91 7.24
N PRO A 45 5.17 0.56 5.95
CA PRO A 45 5.45 -0.81 5.53
C PRO A 45 6.80 -1.36 6.00
N GLN A 46 6.85 -2.66 6.23
CA GLN A 46 8.06 -3.47 6.40
C GLN A 46 8.48 -3.99 5.02
N TRP A 47 9.26 -3.19 4.31
CA TRP A 47 9.56 -3.45 2.90
C TRP A 47 10.34 -4.74 2.63
N ASP A 48 11.11 -5.21 3.62
CA ASP A 48 11.78 -6.52 3.60
C ASP A 48 10.79 -7.68 3.45
N MET A 49 9.52 -7.49 3.80
CA MET A 49 8.45 -8.48 3.64
C MET A 49 7.84 -8.50 2.23
N PHE A 50 8.07 -7.49 1.38
CA PHE A 50 7.36 -7.32 0.11
C PHE A 50 7.61 -8.48 -0.87
N GLN A 51 8.88 -8.79 -1.12
CA GLN A 51 9.26 -9.92 -1.98
C GLN A 51 8.80 -11.26 -1.40
N GLY A 52 8.82 -11.40 -0.08
CA GLY A 52 8.31 -12.58 0.62
C GLY A 52 6.81 -12.78 0.38
N PHE A 53 6.02 -11.70 0.42
CA PHE A 53 4.60 -11.73 0.12
C PHE A 53 4.33 -12.13 -1.34
N LEU A 54 5.06 -11.57 -2.31
CA LEU A 54 4.90 -12.00 -3.71
C LEU A 54 5.19 -13.51 -3.86
N ARG A 55 6.27 -14.00 -3.24
CA ARG A 55 6.66 -15.41 -3.33
C ARG A 55 5.77 -16.37 -2.53
N SER A 56 4.88 -15.87 -1.66
CA SER A 56 3.93 -16.73 -0.92
C SER A 56 2.66 -17.07 -1.71
N GLU A 57 2.37 -16.39 -2.82
CA GLU A 57 1.13 -16.60 -3.56
C GLU A 57 1.34 -17.28 -4.94
N VAL A 58 0.44 -18.21 -5.27
CA VAL A 58 0.50 -18.98 -6.53
C VAL A 58 0.40 -18.09 -7.77
N ARG A 59 -0.35 -16.99 -7.69
CA ARG A 59 -0.51 -16.05 -8.82
C ARG A 59 0.80 -15.40 -9.27
N TYR A 60 1.77 -15.26 -8.37
CA TYR A 60 3.10 -14.71 -8.68
C TYR A 60 4.12 -15.82 -8.94
N THR A 61 4.13 -16.87 -8.13
CA THR A 61 5.09 -17.98 -8.30
C THR A 61 4.88 -18.75 -9.61
N SER A 62 3.66 -18.75 -10.17
CA SER A 62 3.39 -19.29 -11.50
C SER A 62 4.13 -18.56 -12.62
N LEU A 63 4.32 -17.23 -12.49
CA LEU A 63 5.09 -16.43 -13.44
C LEU A 63 6.59 -16.73 -13.28
N LEU A 64 7.09 -16.74 -12.04
CA LEU A 64 8.48 -17.06 -11.72
C LEU A 64 8.92 -18.43 -12.27
N LYS A 65 8.03 -19.42 -12.26
CA LYS A 65 8.30 -20.75 -12.82
C LYS A 65 8.41 -20.77 -14.34
N GLN A 66 7.58 -19.99 -15.03
CA GLN A 66 7.51 -19.99 -16.50
C GLN A 66 8.54 -19.06 -17.12
N PHE A 67 8.76 -17.89 -16.51
CA PHE A 67 9.56 -16.79 -17.03
C PHE A 67 10.39 -16.19 -15.90
N PRO A 68 11.42 -16.91 -15.40
CA PRO A 68 12.12 -16.53 -14.17
C PRO A 68 12.84 -15.18 -14.29
N LYS A 69 13.41 -14.86 -15.46
CA LYS A 69 14.13 -13.60 -15.66
C LYS A 69 13.17 -12.41 -15.64
N GLU A 70 12.10 -12.50 -16.41
CA GLU A 70 11.07 -11.48 -16.53
C GLU A 70 10.33 -11.31 -15.19
N ALA A 71 10.11 -12.39 -14.45
CA ALA A 71 9.49 -12.35 -13.13
C ALA A 71 10.33 -11.54 -12.14
N GLU A 72 11.65 -11.75 -12.09
CA GLU A 72 12.54 -10.98 -11.20
C GLU A 72 12.52 -9.49 -11.58
N GLU A 73 12.58 -9.16 -12.87
CA GLU A 73 12.46 -7.76 -13.36
C GLU A 73 11.12 -7.13 -12.92
N LEU A 74 10.01 -7.86 -13.08
CA LEU A 74 8.68 -7.40 -12.70
C LEU A 74 8.50 -7.30 -11.18
N PHE A 75 9.13 -8.16 -10.40
CA PHE A 75 9.03 -8.14 -8.93
C PHE A 75 9.79 -6.96 -8.34
N VAL A 76 10.93 -6.57 -8.92
CA VAL A 76 11.63 -5.33 -8.55
C VAL A 76 10.75 -4.12 -8.91
N ALA A 77 10.23 -4.07 -10.14
CA ALA A 77 9.36 -2.98 -10.57
C ALA A 77 8.09 -2.86 -9.71
N ALA A 78 7.51 -3.99 -9.28
CA ALA A 78 6.34 -4.00 -8.40
C ALA A 78 6.65 -3.38 -7.02
N GLU A 79 7.83 -3.68 -6.45
CA GLU A 79 8.25 -3.11 -5.18
C GLU A 79 8.51 -1.61 -5.28
N ASP A 80 9.20 -1.18 -6.34
CA ASP A 80 9.45 0.25 -6.60
C ASP A 80 8.14 1.03 -6.77
N ASN A 81 7.19 0.46 -7.52
CA ASN A 81 5.86 1.05 -7.69
C ASN A 81 5.08 1.10 -6.36
N ALA A 82 5.19 0.08 -5.51
CA ALA A 82 4.55 0.07 -4.20
C ALA A 82 5.15 1.17 -3.28
N ARG A 83 6.49 1.31 -3.28
CA ARG A 83 7.18 2.39 -2.55
C ARG A 83 6.76 3.77 -3.04
N TRP A 84 6.73 3.96 -4.35
CA TRP A 84 6.28 5.21 -4.97
C TRP A 84 4.84 5.56 -4.54
N ARG A 85 3.91 4.59 -4.63
CA ARG A 85 2.51 4.78 -4.25
C ARG A 85 2.36 5.09 -2.76
N TYR A 86 3.08 4.38 -1.89
CA TYR A 86 3.09 4.67 -0.46
C TYR A 86 3.56 6.10 -0.18
N ASN A 87 4.68 6.51 -0.78
CA ASN A 87 5.24 7.85 -0.60
C ASN A 87 4.27 8.93 -1.07
N TRP A 88 3.56 8.67 -2.17
CA TRP A 88 2.51 9.56 -2.65
C TRP A 88 1.37 9.69 -1.64
N TYR A 89 0.84 8.58 -1.13
CA TYR A 89 -0.22 8.59 -0.11
C TYR A 89 0.22 9.27 1.19
N LYS A 90 1.45 9.01 1.64
CA LYS A 90 2.03 9.68 2.79
C LYS A 90 2.07 11.19 2.57
N ARG A 91 2.61 11.64 1.43
CA ARG A 91 2.63 13.06 1.07
C ARG A 91 1.22 13.64 1.10
N MET A 92 0.24 12.97 0.48
CA MET A 92 -1.14 13.43 0.48
C MET A 92 -1.72 13.59 1.88
N SER A 93 -1.44 12.65 2.80
CA SER A 93 -1.91 12.72 4.20
C SER A 93 -1.22 13.80 5.04
N GLU A 94 -0.03 14.24 4.63
CA GLU A 94 0.78 15.25 5.32
C GLU A 94 0.60 16.66 4.71
N MET A 95 -0.12 16.79 3.60
CA MET A 95 -0.40 18.10 3.00
C MET A 95 -1.21 18.96 3.97
N GLN A 96 -0.79 20.22 4.12
CA GLN A 96 -1.58 21.22 4.83
C GLN A 96 -2.59 21.83 3.86
N ILE A 97 -3.88 21.78 4.22
CA ILE A 97 -4.91 22.54 3.52
C ILE A 97 -4.81 23.97 4.02
N VAL A 98 -4.24 24.85 3.19
CA VAL A 98 -4.27 26.29 3.42
C VAL A 98 -5.41 26.83 2.57
N GLU A 99 -6.45 27.40 3.20
CA GLU A 99 -7.45 28.14 2.44
C GLU A 99 -6.72 29.26 1.68
N PRO A 100 -6.97 29.42 0.36
CA PRO A 100 -6.40 30.55 -0.36
C PRO A 100 -6.88 31.82 0.34
N ALA A 101 -5.93 32.69 0.72
CA ALA A 101 -6.27 34.01 1.22
C ALA A 101 -7.13 34.70 0.15
N VAL A 102 -8.42 34.84 0.44
CA VAL A 102 -9.31 35.66 -0.37
C VAL A 102 -8.91 37.09 -0.06
N GLU A 103 -7.98 37.64 -0.85
CA GLU A 103 -7.72 39.08 -0.85
C GLU A 103 -9.01 39.77 -1.30
N ALA A 104 -9.60 40.54 -0.38
CA ALA A 104 -10.79 41.37 -0.58
C ALA A 104 -10.44 42.73 -1.20
#